data_AF-A0A526YDK7-F1
#
_entry.id   AF-A0A526YDK7-F1
#
_cell.length_a   1.000
_cell.length_b   1.000
_cell.length_c   1.000
_cell.angle_alpha   90.00
_cell.angle_beta   90.00
_cell.angle_gamma   90.00
#
_symmetry.space_group_name_H-M   'P 1'
#
loop_
_entity.id
_entity.type
_entity.pdbx_description
1 polymer ?
#
loop_
_entity_poly.entity_id
_entity_poly.type
_entity_poly.pdbx_seq_one_letter_code
_entity_poly.pdbx_strand_id
1 'polypeptide(L)'
;VARRRVPQSMPHARWVERDMAGLWQATAEAIREAIALSGRPASDIKAVAATAHGDGLYLLDNERRPLGPGILSLDSRSGEIVDRWSRSSVFAEALALTGQVPHASSPSSLLVWLREHDPERFSRIGHVFACKDWLR
;
A
#
# COMPACT_ATOMS: atom_id res chain seq x y z
N VAL A 1 11.31 23.30 -1.32
CA VAL A 1 10.61 22.09 -0.86
C VAL A 1 9.14 22.26 -1.20
N ALA A 2 8.52 21.29 -1.89
CA ALA A 2 7.10 21.30 -2.20
C ALA A 2 6.41 20.09 -1.57
N ARG A 3 5.10 20.19 -1.28
CA ARG A 3 4.31 19.11 -0.68
C ARG A 3 2.84 19.17 -1.13
N ARG A 4 2.18 18.02 -1.16
CA ARG A 4 0.73 17.89 -1.33
C ARG A 4 0.17 17.05 -0.20
N ARG A 5 -1.03 17.40 0.26
CA ARG A 5 -1.76 16.57 1.22
C ARG A 5 -2.40 15.42 0.44
N VAL A 6 -2.14 14.19 0.87
CA VAL A 6 -2.83 13.01 0.35
C VAL A 6 -3.81 12.51 1.41
N PRO A 7 -5.13 12.69 1.22
CA PRO A 7 -6.11 12.30 2.22
C PRO A 7 -6.12 10.78 2.41
N GLN A 8 -6.60 10.35 3.58
CA GLN A 8 -6.95 8.97 3.87
C GLN A 8 -8.47 8.87 4.05
N SER A 9 -9.03 7.74 3.68
CA SER A 9 -10.43 7.39 3.93
C SER A 9 -10.51 6.36 5.05
N MET A 10 -11.55 6.47 5.87
CA MET A 10 -11.82 5.57 7.00
C MET A 10 -13.30 5.17 6.95
N PRO A 11 -13.70 4.35 5.95
CA PRO A 11 -15.12 4.06 5.70
C PRO A 11 -15.75 3.21 6.82
N HIS A 12 -14.93 2.43 7.52
CA HIS A 12 -15.33 1.58 8.64
C HIS A 12 -14.28 1.63 9.76
N ALA A 13 -14.66 1.21 10.96
CA ALA A 13 -13.70 1.02 12.05
C ALA A 13 -12.57 0.09 11.59
N ARG A 14 -11.33 0.41 11.96
CA ARG A 14 -10.10 -0.32 11.61
C ARG A 14 -9.67 -0.23 10.13
N TRP A 15 -10.47 0.40 9.26
CA TRP A 15 -10.14 0.57 7.85
C TRP A 15 -9.42 1.89 7.64
N VAL A 16 -8.26 1.85 7.00
CA VAL A 16 -7.49 3.05 6.65
C VAL A 16 -7.00 2.90 5.21
N GLU A 17 -7.62 3.67 4.32
CA GLU A 17 -7.51 3.49 2.87
C GLU A 17 -7.07 4.77 2.17
N ARG A 18 -6.61 4.64 0.93
CA ARG A 18 -6.20 5.76 0.10
C ARG A 18 -6.58 5.57 -1.35
N ASP A 19 -7.08 6.64 -1.97
CA ASP A 19 -7.22 6.71 -3.41
C ASP A 19 -5.83 6.64 -4.08
N MET A 20 -5.65 5.59 -4.89
CA MET A 20 -4.40 5.32 -5.58
C MET A 20 -4.12 6.36 -6.66
N ALA A 21 -5.14 6.77 -7.43
CA ALA A 21 -4.97 7.76 -8.49
C ALA A 21 -4.63 9.13 -7.88
N GLY A 22 -5.37 9.56 -6.86
CA GLY A 22 -5.10 10.80 -6.13
C GLY A 22 -3.72 10.84 -5.48
N LEU A 23 -3.23 9.71 -4.94
CA LEU A 23 -1.85 9.60 -4.46
C LEU A 23 -0.82 9.87 -5.57
N TRP A 24 -0.99 9.24 -6.74
CA TRP A 24 -0.10 9.45 -7.88
C TRP A 24 -0.11 10.93 -8.32
N GLN A 25 -1.31 11.52 -8.46
CA GLN A 25 -1.47 12.91 -8.94
C GLN A 25 -0.81 13.89 -7.96
N ALA A 26 -1.09 13.76 -6.67
CA ALA A 26 -0.50 14.60 -5.64
C ALA A 26 1.04 14.49 -5.60
N THR A 27 1.60 13.30 -5.81
CA THR A 27 3.05 13.11 -5.91
C THR A 27 3.61 13.81 -7.15
N ALA A 28 2.99 13.62 -8.32
CA ALA A 28 3.43 14.26 -9.57
C ALA A 28 3.37 15.79 -9.49
N GLU A 29 2.33 16.36 -8.88
CA GLU A 29 2.21 17.79 -8.63
C GLU A 29 3.30 18.34 -7.71
N ALA A 30 3.58 17.64 -6.59
CA ALA A 30 4.62 18.05 -5.67
C ALA A 30 6.02 18.02 -6.33
N ILE A 31 6.31 17.01 -7.14
CA ILE A 31 7.56 16.92 -7.91
C ILE A 31 7.65 18.07 -8.91
N ARG A 32 6.58 18.34 -9.67
CA ARG A 32 6.53 19.43 -10.65
C ARG A 32 6.79 20.79 -10.00
N GLU A 33 6.16 21.07 -8.86
CA GLU A 33 6.39 22.31 -8.12
C GLU A 33 7.81 22.39 -7.56
N ALA A 34 8.36 21.30 -7.03
CA ALA A 34 9.73 21.28 -6.53
C ALA A 34 10.75 21.61 -7.65
N ILE A 35 10.53 21.10 -8.86
CA ILE A 35 11.36 21.42 -10.03
C ILE A 35 11.21 22.91 -10.38
N ALA A 36 9.99 23.43 -10.47
CA ALA A 36 9.76 24.83 -10.78
C ALA A 36 10.42 25.78 -9.76
N LEU A 37 10.28 25.50 -8.47
CA LEU A 37 10.89 26.27 -7.38
C LEU A 37 12.42 26.18 -7.35
N SER A 38 13.02 25.16 -7.97
CA SER A 38 14.47 25.03 -8.02
C SER A 38 15.14 26.04 -8.96
N GLY A 39 14.39 26.62 -9.91
CA GLY A 39 14.93 27.47 -10.96
C GLY A 39 15.85 26.76 -11.95
N ARG A 40 15.91 25.41 -11.91
CA ARG A 40 16.75 24.56 -12.76
C ARG A 40 15.88 23.69 -13.68
N PRO A 41 16.38 23.32 -14.86
CA PRO A 41 15.66 22.39 -15.73
C PRO A 41 15.62 20.98 -15.13
N ALA A 42 14.54 20.24 -15.39
CA ALA A 42 14.41 18.85 -14.93
C ALA A 42 15.54 17.93 -15.44
N SER A 43 16.17 18.26 -16.57
CA SER A 43 17.32 17.55 -17.15
C SER A 43 18.56 17.51 -16.25
N ASP A 44 18.63 18.39 -15.24
CA ASP A 44 19.72 18.38 -14.25
C ASP A 44 19.57 17.22 -13.24
N ILE A 45 18.37 16.65 -13.10
CA ILE A 45 18.09 15.54 -12.19
C ILE A 45 18.71 14.26 -12.76
N LYS A 46 19.78 13.77 -12.10
CA LYS A 46 20.49 12.56 -12.54
C LYS A 46 19.84 11.25 -12.10
N ALA A 47 19.08 11.27 -11.01
CA ALA A 47 18.43 10.10 -10.46
C ALA A 47 17.19 10.48 -9.65
N VAL A 48 16.25 9.54 -9.57
CA VAL A 48 15.05 9.63 -8.73
C VAL A 48 14.93 8.34 -7.94
N ALA A 49 14.70 8.45 -6.63
CA ALA A 49 14.37 7.32 -5.76
C ALA A 49 13.01 7.57 -5.11
N ALA A 50 12.15 6.55 -5.14
CA ALA A 50 10.83 6.61 -4.49
C ALA A 50 10.91 5.96 -3.11
N THR A 51 10.36 6.64 -2.11
CA THR A 51 10.08 6.08 -0.79
C THR A 51 8.63 6.35 -0.42
N ALA A 52 8.06 5.46 0.39
CA ALA A 52 6.69 5.56 0.87
C ALA A 52 6.58 4.81 2.21
N HIS A 53 5.40 4.81 2.82
CA HIS A 53 5.17 3.97 4.00
C HIS A 53 5.39 2.48 3.66
N GLY A 54 5.87 1.73 4.65
CA GLY A 54 5.92 0.27 4.59
C GLY A 54 4.52 -0.35 4.70
N ASP A 55 4.43 -1.65 4.43
CA ASP A 55 3.21 -2.48 4.55
C ASP A 55 1.95 -1.88 3.89
N GLY A 56 0.80 -2.49 4.17
CA GLY A 56 -0.43 -2.26 3.44
C GLY A 56 -0.51 -3.10 2.16
N LEU A 57 -1.50 -2.81 1.34
CA LEU A 57 -1.80 -3.61 0.15
C LEU A 57 -2.34 -2.73 -0.97
N TYR A 58 -1.63 -2.72 -2.10
CA TYR A 58 -2.01 -2.02 -3.33
C TYR A 58 -2.21 -3.06 -4.41
N LEU A 59 -3.38 -3.07 -5.05
CA LEU A 59 -3.79 -4.14 -5.95
C LEU A 59 -4.14 -3.58 -7.32
N LEU A 60 -3.69 -4.26 -8.36
CA LEU A 60 -4.20 -4.09 -9.71
C LEU A 60 -4.87 -5.37 -10.20
N ASP A 61 -5.84 -5.22 -11.09
CA ASP A 61 -6.38 -6.35 -11.86
C ASP A 61 -5.42 -6.80 -12.98
N ASN A 62 -5.81 -7.85 -13.72
CA ASN A 62 -5.03 -8.37 -14.84
C ASN A 62 -4.84 -7.36 -15.98
N GLU A 63 -5.73 -6.35 -16.09
CA GLU A 63 -5.63 -5.25 -17.04
C GLU A 63 -4.82 -4.06 -16.48
N ARG A 64 -4.17 -4.23 -15.32
CA ARG A 64 -3.35 -3.23 -14.63
C ARG A 64 -4.13 -1.99 -14.19
N ARG A 65 -5.43 -2.13 -13.90
CA ARG A 65 -6.27 -1.06 -13.33
C ARG A 65 -6.33 -1.20 -11.81
N PRO A 66 -6.42 -0.09 -11.05
CA PRO A 66 -6.64 -0.13 -9.61
C PRO A 66 -7.83 -1.02 -9.24
N LEU A 67 -7.56 -2.05 -8.44
CA LEU A 67 -8.57 -2.99 -7.98
C LEU A 67 -8.99 -2.59 -6.56
N GLY A 68 -9.68 -1.45 -6.45
CA GLY A 68 -10.07 -0.79 -5.20
C GLY A 68 -9.01 0.16 -4.62
N PRO A 69 -9.25 0.75 -3.44
CA PRO A 69 -8.30 1.66 -2.81
C PRO A 69 -7.07 0.91 -2.28
N GLY A 70 -5.97 1.63 -2.12
CA GLY A 70 -4.79 1.14 -1.41
C GLY A 70 -5.08 1.04 0.08
N ILE A 71 -4.82 -0.12 0.67
CA ILE A 71 -4.94 -0.36 2.10
C ILE A 71 -3.64 0.09 2.76
N LEU A 72 -3.71 0.97 3.77
CA LEU A 72 -2.53 1.59 4.39
C LEU A 72 -1.97 0.76 5.55
N SER A 73 -0.75 1.06 6.00
CA SER A 73 -0.13 0.38 7.14
C SER A 73 -0.78 0.64 8.49
N LEU A 74 -1.62 1.67 8.57
CA LEU A 74 -2.44 1.96 9.75
C LEU A 74 -3.73 1.12 9.78
N ASP A 75 -4.04 0.41 8.69
CA ASP A 75 -5.18 -0.48 8.63
C ASP A 75 -5.00 -1.67 9.57
N SER A 76 -6.09 -2.11 10.17
CA SER A 76 -6.07 -3.23 11.10
C SER A 76 -7.32 -4.10 10.97
N ARG A 77 -7.95 -4.12 9.77
CA ARG A 77 -9.13 -4.94 9.47
C ARG A 77 -8.84 -6.44 9.54
N SER A 78 -7.58 -6.83 9.29
CA SER A 78 -7.17 -8.25 9.35
C SER A 78 -6.70 -8.70 10.74
N GLY A 79 -7.04 -7.96 11.81
CA GLY A 79 -6.63 -8.27 13.18
C GLY A 79 -6.98 -9.69 13.62
N GLU A 80 -8.21 -10.15 13.33
CA GLU A 80 -8.66 -11.51 13.70
C GLU A 80 -7.84 -12.62 13.01
N ILE A 81 -7.33 -12.36 11.80
CA ILE A 81 -6.45 -13.29 11.07
C ILE A 81 -5.14 -13.46 11.82
N VAL A 82 -4.56 -12.34 12.25
CA VAL A 82 -3.29 -12.32 13.00
C VAL A 82 -3.46 -12.96 14.38
N ASP A 83 -4.57 -12.68 15.07
CA ASP A 83 -4.88 -13.32 16.35
C ASP A 83 -4.98 -14.84 16.22
N ARG A 84 -5.61 -15.33 15.14
CA ARG A 84 -5.68 -16.77 14.84
C ARG A 84 -4.30 -17.37 14.55
N TRP A 85 -3.45 -16.67 13.81
CA TRP A 85 -2.08 -17.13 13.51
C TRP A 85 -1.16 -17.11 14.73
N SER A 86 -1.33 -16.15 15.64
CA SER A 86 -0.56 -16.09 16.89
C SER A 86 -0.78 -17.31 17.79
N ARG A 87 -1.91 -18.01 17.60
CA ARG A 87 -2.29 -19.23 18.32
C ARG A 87 -1.95 -20.51 17.56
N SER A 88 -1.27 -20.41 16.42
CA SER A 88 -0.86 -21.55 15.59
C SER A 88 0.65 -21.54 15.31
N SER A 89 1.15 -22.57 14.63
CA SER A 89 2.57 -22.65 14.26
C SER A 89 3.01 -21.57 13.27
N VAL A 90 2.04 -20.93 12.57
CA VAL A 90 2.29 -19.88 11.56
C VAL A 90 3.14 -18.75 12.12
N PHE A 91 2.95 -18.36 13.39
CA PHE A 91 3.73 -17.30 14.02
C PHE A 91 5.22 -17.63 14.05
N ALA A 92 5.58 -18.82 14.52
CA ALA A 92 6.97 -19.26 14.63
C ALA A 92 7.59 -19.55 13.26
N GLU A 93 6.82 -20.17 12.36
CA GLU A 93 7.24 -20.46 10.99
C GLU A 93 7.53 -19.18 10.19
N ALA A 94 6.65 -18.18 10.27
CA ALA A 94 6.83 -16.90 9.59
C ALA A 94 8.06 -16.15 10.11
N LEU A 95 8.29 -16.13 11.43
CA LEU A 95 9.48 -15.53 12.01
C LEU A 95 10.76 -16.22 11.53
N ALA A 96 10.78 -17.56 11.54
CA ALA A 96 11.94 -18.33 11.07
C ALA A 96 12.24 -18.11 9.58
N LEU A 97 11.19 -18.02 8.75
CA LEU A 97 11.33 -17.88 7.30
C LEU A 97 11.65 -16.44 6.86
N THR A 98 11.00 -15.45 7.46
CA THR A 98 11.00 -14.06 6.97
C THR A 98 11.75 -13.08 7.88
N GLY A 99 12.08 -13.50 9.10
CA GLY A 99 12.60 -12.61 10.14
C GLY A 99 11.54 -11.68 10.74
N GLN A 100 10.27 -11.85 10.37
CA GLN A 100 9.17 -11.02 10.86
C GLN A 100 7.94 -11.87 11.22
N VAL A 101 7.17 -11.35 12.16
CA VAL A 101 5.85 -11.88 12.50
C VAL A 101 4.79 -11.11 11.70
N PRO A 102 3.83 -11.78 11.04
CA PRO A 102 2.74 -11.09 10.35
C PRO A 102 1.92 -10.22 11.31
N HIS A 103 1.63 -8.99 10.90
CA HIS A 103 0.79 -8.04 11.64
C HIS A 103 -0.41 -7.61 10.77
N ALA A 104 -1.34 -6.85 11.35
CA ALA A 104 -2.67 -6.64 10.76
C ALA A 104 -2.68 -5.83 9.44
N SER A 105 -1.59 -5.15 9.08
CA SER A 105 -1.43 -4.52 7.76
C SER A 105 -0.38 -5.19 6.89
N SER A 106 0.15 -6.34 7.31
CA SER A 106 1.04 -7.15 6.46
C SER A 106 0.28 -7.59 5.18
N PRO A 107 0.94 -7.61 4.01
CA PRO A 107 0.30 -8.05 2.77
C PRO A 107 -0.35 -9.44 2.89
N SER A 108 0.30 -10.37 3.60
CA SER A 108 -0.20 -11.73 3.81
C SER A 108 -1.53 -11.78 4.55
N SER A 109 -1.68 -11.01 5.64
CA SER A 109 -2.93 -11.03 6.43
C SER A 109 -4.05 -10.30 5.70
N LEU A 110 -3.74 -9.21 5.00
CA LEU A 110 -4.71 -8.46 4.19
C LEU A 110 -5.22 -9.27 2.99
N LEU A 111 -4.35 -10.06 2.34
CA LEU A 111 -4.75 -10.96 1.26
C LEU A 111 -5.69 -12.07 1.73
N VAL A 112 -5.42 -12.65 2.90
CA VAL A 112 -6.31 -13.66 3.51
C VAL A 112 -7.64 -13.02 3.91
N TRP A 113 -7.60 -11.83 4.49
CA TRP A 113 -8.81 -11.08 4.82
C TRP A 113 -9.67 -10.83 3.58
N LEU A 114 -9.07 -10.37 2.47
CA LEU A 114 -9.78 -10.18 1.20
C LEU A 114 -10.37 -11.49 0.67
N ARG A 115 -9.63 -12.59 0.75
CA ARG A 115 -10.16 -13.90 0.35
C ARG A 115 -11.40 -14.31 1.15
N GLU A 116 -11.43 -14.00 2.45
CA GLU A 116 -12.55 -14.35 3.34
C GLU A 116 -13.74 -13.37 3.23
N HIS A 117 -13.50 -12.09 2.98
CA HIS A 117 -14.53 -11.02 3.09
C HIS A 117 -14.93 -10.38 1.76
N ASP A 118 -14.06 -10.45 0.74
CA ASP A 118 -14.29 -9.92 -0.61
C ASP A 118 -13.68 -10.87 -1.66
N PRO A 119 -14.20 -12.11 -1.76
CA PRO A 119 -13.64 -13.15 -2.61
C PRO A 119 -13.70 -12.77 -4.10
N GLU A 120 -14.67 -11.95 -4.51
CA GLU A 120 -14.75 -11.43 -5.87
C GLU A 120 -13.54 -10.55 -6.20
N ARG A 121 -13.25 -9.54 -5.35
CA ARG A 121 -12.06 -8.71 -5.52
C ARG A 121 -10.79 -9.54 -5.45
N PHE A 122 -10.71 -10.50 -4.51
CA PHE A 122 -9.54 -11.39 -4.40
C PHE A 122 -9.29 -12.17 -5.70
N SER A 123 -10.35 -12.72 -6.30
CA SER A 123 -10.25 -13.52 -7.54
C SER A 123 -9.74 -12.75 -8.76
N ARG A 124 -9.85 -11.42 -8.74
CA ARG A 124 -9.47 -10.53 -9.84
C ARG A 124 -8.05 -9.94 -9.71
N ILE A 125 -7.34 -10.24 -8.62
CA ILE A 125 -5.99 -9.71 -8.39
C ILE A 125 -5.04 -10.24 -9.48
N GLY A 126 -4.49 -9.32 -10.28
CA GLY A 126 -3.42 -9.61 -11.23
C GLY A 126 -2.04 -9.23 -10.69
N HIS A 127 -1.98 -8.20 -9.85
CA HIS A 127 -0.73 -7.71 -9.28
C HIS A 127 -0.89 -7.24 -7.83
N VAL A 128 0.15 -7.48 -7.02
CA VAL A 128 0.24 -7.07 -5.62
C VAL A 128 1.48 -6.18 -5.44
N PHE A 129 1.28 -5.00 -4.86
CA PHE A 129 2.29 -3.96 -4.71
C PHE A 129 2.32 -3.37 -3.30
N ALA A 130 3.44 -2.71 -2.97
CA ALA A 130 3.48 -1.71 -1.91
C ALA A 130 3.26 -0.31 -2.49
N CYS A 131 2.99 0.67 -1.61
CA CYS A 131 2.76 2.05 -1.98
C CYS A 131 3.85 2.66 -2.88
N LYS A 132 5.12 2.35 -2.58
CA LYS A 132 6.28 2.85 -3.36
C LYS A 132 6.32 2.28 -4.79
N ASP A 133 5.82 1.06 -5.00
CA ASP A 133 5.84 0.41 -6.30
C ASP A 133 4.73 0.98 -7.20
N TRP A 134 3.59 1.36 -6.61
CA TRP A 134 2.51 2.08 -7.30
C TRP A 134 2.93 3.47 -7.83
N LEU A 135 3.91 4.11 -7.19
CA LEU A 135 4.43 5.41 -7.62
C LEU A 135 5.42 5.33 -8.79
N ARG A 136 5.77 4.13 -9.26
CA ARG A 136 6.72 3.89 -10.35
C ARG A 136 5.99 3.55 -11.64
#